data_AF-M5U6G3-F1
#
_entry.id   AF-M5U6G3-F1
#
_cell.length_a   1.000
_cell.length_b   1.000
_cell.length_c   1.000
_cell.angle_alpha   90.00
_cell.angle_beta   90.00
_cell.angle_gamma   90.00
#
_symmetry.space_group_name_H-M   'P 1'
#
loop_
_entity.id
_entity.type
_entity.pdbx_description
1 polymer ?
#
loop_
_entity_poly.entity_id
_entity_poly.type
_entity_poly.pdbx_seq_one_letter_code
_entity_poly.pdbx_strand_id
1 'polypeptide(L)'
;MGGGMGGGGGQAMGGGGGMGGGMGGGRWEAGMGGMGGGMGGGMFTVPAGRVQKVALNTVCLEHGKPDPNPKMKYAIVPLEQVTKDPAVALLCQALGNGQVAQNTAQAAAWNLMDGLSWEELARKNRVESRYTGNIRFFSPLELRAAMAVVAEARRIASEEMPASESESESGDHSTS
;
A
#
# COMPACT_ATOMS: atom_id res chain seq x y z
N MET A 1 64.07 -23.18 11.06
CA MET A 1 64.03 -24.41 10.24
C MET A 1 62.69 -25.06 10.54
N GLY A 2 61.63 -24.84 9.75
CA GLY A 2 61.39 -25.45 8.43
C GLY A 2 60.35 -26.56 8.65
N GLY A 3 59.27 -26.72 7.89
CA GLY A 3 58.80 -26.07 6.68
C GLY A 3 57.31 -26.41 6.47
N GLY A 4 56.71 -25.76 5.47
CA GLY A 4 55.35 -26.02 5.01
C GLY A 4 55.25 -27.10 3.93
N MET A 5 54.01 -27.51 3.63
CA MET A 5 53.57 -28.25 2.42
C MET A 5 52.03 -28.37 2.56
N GLY A 6 51.13 -28.09 1.61
CA GLY A 6 51.20 -27.78 0.19
C GLY A 6 50.05 -28.52 -0.54
N GLY A 7 49.31 -27.80 -1.41
CA GLY A 7 48.49 -28.32 -2.52
C GLY A 7 47.12 -28.94 -2.15
N GLY A 8 45.98 -28.65 -2.77
CA GLY A 8 45.71 -28.11 -4.11
C GLY A 8 45.54 -29.23 -5.14
N GLY A 9 44.34 -29.39 -5.71
CA GLY A 9 44.14 -30.14 -6.97
C GLY A 9 42.98 -31.13 -6.96
N GLY A 10 42.04 -30.95 -7.88
CA GLY A 10 40.77 -31.69 -7.95
C GLY A 10 40.85 -33.08 -8.57
N GLN A 11 39.74 -33.81 -8.46
CA GLN A 11 39.47 -35.02 -9.21
C GLN A 11 38.00 -35.00 -9.64
N ALA A 12 37.81 -34.75 -10.93
CA ALA A 12 36.59 -35.07 -11.64
C ALA A 12 36.51 -36.60 -11.79
N MET A 13 35.37 -37.19 -11.46
CA MET A 13 35.02 -38.53 -11.93
C MET A 13 33.56 -38.51 -12.35
N GLY A 14 33.36 -38.55 -13.67
CA GLY A 14 32.06 -38.62 -14.29
C GLY A 14 31.49 -40.04 -14.32
N GLY A 15 30.24 -40.12 -14.76
CA GLY A 15 29.69 -41.27 -15.47
C GLY A 15 29.15 -42.40 -14.62
N GLY A 16 27.83 -42.39 -14.39
CA GLY A 16 27.10 -43.51 -13.80
C GLY A 16 25.60 -43.30 -13.84
N GLY A 17 25.00 -43.45 -15.02
CA GLY A 17 23.55 -43.53 -15.17
C GLY A 17 22.99 -44.82 -14.55
N GLY A 18 21.84 -44.72 -13.91
CA GLY A 18 21.20 -45.88 -13.28
C GLY A 18 19.95 -45.57 -12.46
N MET A 19 18.90 -45.08 -13.12
CA MET A 19 17.51 -45.55 -12.96
C MET A 19 16.99 -45.81 -11.53
N GLY A 20 16.36 -44.78 -10.93
CA GLY A 20 15.48 -44.92 -9.77
C GLY A 20 14.33 -43.92 -9.89
N GLY A 21 13.14 -44.42 -10.25
CA GLY A 21 11.95 -43.60 -10.53
C GLY A 21 11.47 -42.81 -9.32
N GLY A 22 11.23 -41.51 -9.55
CA GLY A 22 10.61 -40.58 -8.61
C GLY A 22 9.72 -39.61 -9.37
N MET A 23 8.44 -39.94 -9.37
CA MET A 23 7.33 -39.24 -9.99
C MET A 23 7.14 -37.84 -9.37
N GLY A 24 7.30 -36.76 -10.14
CA GLY A 24 6.93 -35.42 -9.65
C GLY A 24 7.46 -34.23 -10.44
N GLY A 25 6.61 -33.62 -11.26
CA GLY A 25 6.58 -32.16 -11.44
C GLY A 25 7.34 -31.57 -12.63
N GLY A 26 6.58 -31.12 -13.63
CA GLY A 26 6.75 -29.77 -14.18
C GLY A 26 7.97 -29.52 -15.08
N ARG A 27 7.86 -29.98 -16.32
CA ARG A 27 8.56 -29.42 -17.49
C ARG A 27 8.24 -27.93 -17.64
N TRP A 28 9.13 -27.02 -17.19
CA TRP A 28 9.12 -25.60 -17.61
C TRP A 28 10.43 -24.87 -17.27
N GLU A 29 11.56 -25.46 -17.61
CA GLU A 29 12.78 -24.67 -17.85
C GLU A 29 13.12 -24.74 -19.34
N ALA A 30 13.44 -23.56 -19.88
CA ALA A 30 13.86 -23.28 -21.27
C ALA A 30 12.76 -23.26 -22.35
N GLY A 31 12.03 -22.13 -22.43
CA GLY A 31 11.34 -21.74 -23.66
C GLY A 31 10.55 -20.44 -23.53
N MET A 32 10.83 -19.47 -24.42
CA MET A 32 10.15 -18.19 -24.66
C MET A 32 10.52 -17.09 -23.65
N GLY A 33 11.16 -15.98 -24.01
CA GLY A 33 10.93 -15.17 -25.22
C GLY A 33 9.88 -14.11 -24.91
N GLY A 34 10.29 -12.83 -24.91
CA GLY A 34 9.39 -11.69 -24.75
C GLY A 34 9.97 -10.67 -23.77
N MET A 35 10.74 -9.70 -24.27
CA MET A 35 10.22 -8.37 -24.60
C MET A 35 9.80 -7.57 -23.37
N GLY A 36 10.69 -6.66 -22.99
CA GLY A 36 10.40 -5.25 -22.84
C GLY A 36 9.06 -4.87 -22.18
N GLY A 37 9.17 -4.40 -20.95
CA GLY A 37 8.11 -3.62 -20.30
C GLY A 37 8.75 -2.58 -19.40
N GLY A 38 9.34 -1.56 -20.02
CA GLY A 38 9.90 -0.42 -19.32
C GLY A 38 8.83 0.35 -18.53
N MET A 39 9.13 0.60 -17.26
CA MET A 39 9.26 1.94 -16.69
C MET A 39 8.64 3.08 -17.52
N GLY A 40 7.49 3.61 -17.11
CA GLY A 40 6.94 4.85 -17.65
C GLY A 40 5.45 5.00 -17.46
N GLY A 41 5.02 5.95 -16.63
CA GLY A 41 3.61 6.31 -16.46
C GLY A 41 2.97 6.81 -17.76
N GLY A 42 1.71 6.43 -17.97
CA GLY A 42 0.84 6.97 -19.03
C GLY A 42 0.28 5.90 -19.96
N MET A 43 -0.99 5.54 -19.77
CA MET A 43 -2.02 5.44 -20.83
C MET A 43 -3.40 5.06 -20.24
N PHE A 44 -4.01 5.96 -19.47
CA PHE A 44 -5.43 5.84 -19.09
C PHE A 44 -6.33 6.37 -20.23
N THR A 45 -6.14 5.86 -21.44
CA THR A 45 -6.95 6.25 -22.59
C THR A 45 -8.06 5.23 -22.77
N VAL A 46 -9.25 5.56 -22.26
CA VAL A 46 -10.47 4.78 -22.54
C VAL A 46 -11.04 5.29 -23.87
N PRO A 47 -11.02 4.50 -24.96
CA PRO A 47 -11.58 4.93 -26.23
C PRO A 47 -13.07 5.25 -26.07
N ALA A 48 -13.57 6.24 -26.81
CA ALA A 48 -14.99 6.60 -26.77
C ALA A 48 -15.87 5.36 -27.02
N GLY A 49 -16.84 5.13 -26.13
CA GLY A 49 -17.76 3.98 -26.20
C GLY A 49 -17.17 2.63 -25.75
N ARG A 50 -15.91 2.56 -25.32
CA ARG A 50 -15.31 1.32 -24.80
C ARG A 50 -15.22 1.35 -23.28
N VAL A 51 -15.35 0.17 -22.67
CA VAL A 51 -15.18 -0.03 -21.24
C VAL A 51 -13.86 -0.76 -21.02
N GLN A 52 -13.02 -0.23 -20.13
CA GLN A 52 -11.77 -0.85 -19.74
C GLN A 52 -11.84 -1.28 -18.27
N LYS A 53 -11.34 -2.48 -17.99
CA LYS A 53 -11.09 -2.93 -16.62
C LYS A 53 -9.76 -2.35 -16.16
N VAL A 54 -9.78 -1.67 -15.03
CA VAL A 54 -8.61 -1.02 -14.43
C VAL A 54 -8.47 -1.56 -13.02
N ALA A 55 -7.26 -2.01 -12.68
CA ALA A 55 -6.91 -2.33 -11.31
C ALA A 55 -6.54 -1.03 -10.58
N LEU A 56 -7.20 -0.76 -9.45
CA LEU A 56 -6.95 0.41 -8.62
C LEU A 56 -6.51 -0.04 -7.24
N ASN A 57 -5.48 0.63 -6.71
CA ASN A 57 -5.16 0.52 -5.29
C ASN A 57 -6.14 1.41 -4.53
N THR A 58 -7.01 0.78 -3.74
CA THR A 58 -8.07 1.48 -2.99
C THR A 58 -8.00 1.13 -1.52
N VAL A 59 -8.48 2.03 -0.68
CA VAL A 59 -8.69 1.81 0.75
C VAL A 59 -10.11 2.20 1.12
N CYS A 60 -10.64 1.58 2.16
CA CYS A 60 -11.91 1.97 2.75
C CYS A 60 -11.69 3.21 3.62
N LEU A 61 -12.31 4.33 3.29
CA LEU A 61 -12.21 5.55 4.09
C LEU A 61 -12.99 5.43 5.41
N GLU A 62 -14.10 4.70 5.39
CA GLU A 62 -14.94 4.48 6.58
C GLU A 62 -14.86 3.01 7.00
N HIS A 63 -14.73 2.80 8.30
CA HIS A 63 -14.77 1.48 8.92
C HIS A 63 -16.22 0.97 9.05
N GLY A 64 -16.41 -0.35 8.89
CA GLY A 64 -17.68 -1.02 9.15
C GLY A 64 -18.65 -1.09 7.97
N LYS A 65 -18.34 -0.44 6.84
CA LYS A 65 -19.10 -0.62 5.59
C LYS A 65 -18.89 -2.03 5.03
N PRO A 66 -19.91 -2.60 4.38
CA PRO A 66 -19.80 -3.94 3.80
C PRO A 66 -18.68 -4.00 2.76
N ASP A 67 -17.98 -5.12 2.73
CA ASP A 67 -16.92 -5.34 1.75
C ASP A 67 -17.46 -5.18 0.32
N PRO A 68 -16.69 -4.52 -0.56
CA PRO A 68 -17.14 -4.25 -1.90
C PRO A 68 -17.34 -5.56 -2.68
N ASN A 69 -18.53 -5.74 -3.25
CA ASN A 69 -18.82 -6.87 -4.12
C ASN A 69 -19.13 -6.43 -5.56
N PRO A 70 -18.98 -7.32 -6.58
CA PRO A 70 -19.19 -6.97 -7.98
C PRO A 70 -20.62 -6.58 -8.36
N LYS A 71 -21.61 -6.84 -7.50
CA LYS A 71 -23.02 -6.52 -7.76
C LYS A 71 -23.41 -5.12 -7.28
N MET A 72 -22.58 -4.51 -6.44
CA MET A 72 -22.79 -3.13 -5.99
C MET A 72 -22.52 -2.14 -7.12
N LYS A 73 -23.37 -1.13 -7.24
CA LYS A 73 -23.18 -0.02 -8.17
C LYS A 73 -22.31 1.04 -7.49
N TYR A 74 -21.17 1.35 -8.10
CA TYR A 74 -20.25 2.38 -7.62
C TYR A 74 -20.22 3.56 -8.59
N ALA A 75 -20.06 4.76 -8.04
CA ALA A 75 -19.75 5.97 -8.79
C ALA A 75 -18.42 6.52 -8.27
N ILE A 76 -17.57 7.00 -9.18
CA ILE A 76 -16.36 7.74 -8.81
C ILE A 76 -16.82 9.16 -8.46
N VAL A 77 -16.52 9.60 -7.25
CA VAL A 77 -16.78 10.95 -6.78
C VAL A 77 -15.46 11.65 -6.44
N PRO A 78 -15.38 12.97 -6.60
CA PRO A 78 -14.27 13.76 -6.06
C PRO A 78 -14.10 13.54 -4.56
N LEU A 79 -12.86 13.54 -4.08
CA LEU A 79 -12.54 13.24 -2.68
C LEU A 79 -13.15 14.28 -1.73
N GLU A 80 -13.28 15.52 -2.20
CA GLU A 80 -13.83 16.67 -1.46
C GLU A 80 -15.32 16.48 -1.12
N GLN A 81 -16.02 15.58 -1.81
CA GLN A 81 -17.40 15.21 -1.47
C GLN A 81 -17.48 14.24 -0.30
N VAL A 82 -16.37 13.56 0.03
CA VAL A 82 -16.31 12.55 1.09
C VAL A 82 -15.61 13.10 2.33
N THR A 83 -14.54 13.87 2.17
CA THR A 83 -13.79 14.46 3.28
C THR A 83 -13.19 15.81 2.89
N LYS A 84 -13.02 16.68 3.89
CA LYS A 84 -12.30 17.95 3.77
C LYS A 84 -10.94 17.93 4.45
N ASP A 85 -10.55 16.79 5.04
CA ASP A 85 -9.26 16.67 5.72
C ASP A 85 -8.12 16.54 4.67
N PRO A 86 -7.23 17.55 4.56
CA PRO A 86 -6.11 17.48 3.63
C PRO A 86 -5.15 16.32 3.92
N ALA A 87 -5.05 15.84 5.16
CA ALA A 87 -4.22 14.70 5.50
C ALA A 87 -4.69 13.40 4.80
N VAL A 88 -6.01 13.28 4.58
CA VAL A 88 -6.59 12.12 3.87
C VAL A 88 -6.29 12.21 2.37
N ALA A 89 -6.31 13.41 1.78
CA ALA A 89 -5.91 13.62 0.40
C ALA A 89 -4.44 13.24 0.15
N LEU A 90 -3.54 13.68 1.04
CA LEU A 90 -2.12 13.31 0.99
C LEU A 90 -1.91 11.80 1.12
N LEU A 91 -2.65 11.14 2.01
CA LEU A 91 -2.60 9.69 2.16
C LEU A 91 -3.04 8.97 0.86
N CYS A 92 -4.15 9.39 0.26
CA CYS A 92 -4.64 8.81 -0.99
C CYS A 92 -3.63 9.02 -2.15
N GLN A 93 -3.00 10.19 -2.21
CA GLN A 93 -1.95 10.47 -3.19
C GLN A 93 -0.72 9.57 -2.97
N ALA A 94 -0.26 9.41 -1.73
CA ALA A 94 0.87 8.55 -1.40
C ALA A 94 0.60 7.08 -1.72
N LEU A 95 -0.63 6.60 -1.52
CA LEU A 95 -1.06 5.26 -1.94
C LEU A 95 -1.07 5.13 -3.47
N GLY A 96 -1.64 6.10 -4.18
CA GLY A 96 -1.70 6.12 -5.65
C GLY A 96 -0.33 6.13 -6.31
N ASN A 97 0.65 6.78 -5.67
CA ASN A 97 2.04 6.83 -6.10
C ASN A 97 2.87 5.61 -5.69
N GLY A 98 2.30 4.67 -4.93
CA GLY A 98 3.00 3.48 -4.43
C GLY A 98 4.03 3.77 -3.32
N GLN A 99 3.96 4.93 -2.68
CA GLN A 99 4.85 5.33 -1.58
C GLN A 99 4.45 4.67 -0.25
N VAL A 100 3.17 4.30 -0.11
CA VAL A 100 2.62 3.64 1.08
C VAL A 100 1.95 2.34 0.68
N ALA A 101 2.25 1.26 1.42
CA ALA A 101 1.61 -0.04 1.22
C ALA A 101 0.12 0.03 1.56
N GLN A 102 -0.72 -0.73 0.84
CA GLN A 102 -2.17 -0.67 0.95
C GLN A 102 -2.70 -0.93 2.38
N ASN A 103 -2.16 -1.93 3.09
CA ASN A 103 -2.56 -2.21 4.47
C ASN A 103 -2.18 -1.07 5.43
N THR A 104 -1.00 -0.48 5.26
CA THR A 104 -0.57 0.71 6.01
C THR A 104 -1.51 1.88 5.75
N ALA A 105 -1.87 2.11 4.49
CA ALA A 105 -2.82 3.15 4.12
C ALA A 105 -4.23 2.91 4.67
N GLN A 106 -4.69 1.65 4.73
CA GLN A 106 -5.97 1.28 5.31
C GLN A 106 -6.03 1.58 6.82
N ALA A 107 -4.95 1.30 7.56
CA ALA A 107 -4.84 1.65 8.98
C ALA A 107 -4.83 3.16 9.19
N ALA A 108 -4.04 3.89 8.38
CA ALA A 108 -3.94 5.34 8.44
C ALA A 108 -5.30 6.01 8.13
N ALA A 109 -6.02 5.52 7.11
CA ALA A 109 -7.32 6.03 6.72
C ALA A 109 -8.34 5.92 7.87
N TRP A 110 -8.44 4.74 8.50
CA TRP A 110 -9.33 4.52 9.65
C TRP A 110 -8.94 5.35 10.88
N ASN A 111 -7.66 5.64 11.09
CA ASN A 111 -7.25 6.54 12.16
C ASN A 111 -7.63 8.01 11.87
N LEU A 112 -7.45 8.47 10.62
CA LEU A 112 -7.75 9.84 10.22
C LEU A 112 -9.26 10.11 10.13
N MET A 113 -10.01 9.21 9.51
CA MET A 113 -11.43 9.39 9.21
C MET A 113 -12.35 8.99 10.37
N ASP A 114 -12.11 7.82 10.97
CA ASP A 114 -12.99 7.26 12.01
C ASP A 114 -12.45 7.48 13.43
N GLY A 115 -11.24 8.01 13.58
CA GLY A 115 -10.62 8.25 14.88
C GLY A 115 -10.22 6.98 15.65
N LEU A 116 -10.18 5.82 14.97
CA LEU A 116 -9.80 4.54 15.57
C LEU A 116 -8.39 4.62 16.17
N SER A 117 -8.26 4.30 17.46
CA SER A 117 -6.97 4.29 18.14
C SER A 117 -6.06 3.19 17.59
N TRP A 118 -4.75 3.38 17.70
CA TRP A 118 -3.76 2.39 17.28
C TRP A 118 -3.91 1.05 18.02
N GLU A 119 -4.40 1.10 19.25
CA GLU A 119 -4.67 -0.10 20.06
C GLU A 119 -5.90 -0.88 19.55
N GLU A 120 -6.95 -0.17 19.14
CA GLU A 120 -8.12 -0.79 18.49
C GLU A 120 -7.75 -1.39 17.14
N LEU A 121 -6.96 -0.68 16.34
CA LEU A 121 -6.45 -1.19 15.06
C LEU A 121 -5.58 -2.45 15.27
N ALA A 122 -4.72 -2.47 16.30
CA ALA A 122 -3.89 -3.63 16.62
C ALA A 122 -4.69 -4.88 17.04
N ARG A 123 -5.84 -4.68 17.70
CA ARG A 123 -6.72 -5.77 18.10
C ARG A 123 -7.65 -6.25 16.99
N LYS A 124 -7.71 -5.55 15.86
CA LYS A 124 -8.68 -5.83 14.81
C LYS A 124 -8.30 -7.09 14.03
N ASN A 125 -9.27 -7.96 13.82
CA ASN A 125 -9.11 -9.17 13.02
C ASN A 125 -9.71 -8.94 11.63
N ARG A 126 -9.01 -9.42 10.61
CA ARG A 126 -9.51 -9.49 9.24
C ARG A 126 -10.38 -10.72 9.04
N VAL A 127 -9.99 -11.82 9.66
CA VAL A 127 -10.74 -13.08 9.63
C VAL A 127 -10.89 -13.55 11.07
N GLU A 128 -12.13 -13.80 11.47
CA GLU A 128 -12.45 -14.44 12.72
C GLU A 128 -13.04 -15.82 12.42
N SER A 129 -12.37 -16.86 12.91
CA SER A 129 -12.80 -18.24 12.71
C SER A 129 -12.64 -19.02 13.99
N ARG A 130 -13.72 -19.69 14.39
CA ARG A 130 -13.75 -20.55 15.56
C ARG A 130 -12.78 -21.74 15.44
N TYR A 131 -12.43 -22.15 14.22
CA TYR A 131 -11.66 -23.37 13.96
C TYR A 131 -10.21 -23.10 13.57
N THR A 132 -9.93 -22.00 12.87
CA THR A 132 -8.59 -21.69 12.33
C THR A 132 -7.91 -20.56 13.10
N GLY A 133 -8.56 -20.00 14.13
CA GLY A 133 -8.09 -18.84 14.86
C GLY A 133 -8.35 -17.53 14.11
N ASN A 134 -7.79 -16.45 14.67
CA ASN A 134 -8.00 -15.09 14.18
C ASN A 134 -6.78 -14.61 13.39
N ILE A 135 -7.03 -14.07 12.20
CA ILE A 135 -5.99 -13.40 11.39
C ILE A 135 -6.10 -11.91 11.65
N ARG A 136 -5.02 -11.31 12.17
CA ARG A 136 -4.95 -9.87 12.42
C ARG A 136 -5.09 -9.09 11.12
N PHE A 137 -5.75 -7.94 11.21
CA PHE A 137 -5.88 -7.04 10.07
C PHE A 137 -4.54 -6.38 9.74
N PHE A 138 -3.79 -5.99 10.77
CA PHE A 138 -2.51 -5.32 10.64
C PHE A 138 -1.43 -6.02 11.48
N SER A 139 -0.22 -6.06 10.93
CA SER A 139 0.99 -6.41 11.66
C SER A 139 1.53 -5.20 12.45
N PRO A 140 2.35 -5.43 13.49
CA PRO A 140 2.98 -4.35 14.25
C PRO A 140 3.90 -3.44 13.41
N LEU A 141 4.44 -3.94 12.28
CA LEU A 141 5.25 -3.15 11.37
C LEU A 141 4.38 -2.19 10.55
N GLU A 142 3.27 -2.68 10.00
CA GLU A 142 2.31 -1.87 9.24
C GLU A 142 1.71 -0.77 10.12
N LEU A 143 1.38 -1.06 11.39
CA LEU A 143 0.88 -0.05 12.32
C LEU A 143 1.91 1.03 12.62
N ARG A 144 3.19 0.67 12.80
CA ARG A 144 4.27 1.65 13.00
C ARG A 144 4.46 2.53 11.77
N ALA A 145 4.42 1.94 10.59
CA ALA A 145 4.46 2.71 9.34
C ALA A 145 3.24 3.64 9.23
N ALA A 146 2.04 3.18 9.60
CA ALA A 146 0.82 3.97 9.54
C ALA A 146 0.88 5.17 10.50
N MET A 147 1.40 4.97 11.72
CA MET A 147 1.65 6.06 12.67
C MET A 147 2.57 7.14 12.09
N ALA A 148 3.66 6.73 11.44
CA ALA A 148 4.59 7.68 10.82
C ALA A 148 3.95 8.43 9.65
N VAL A 149 3.19 7.73 8.80
CA VAL A 149 2.46 8.33 7.67
C VAL A 149 1.42 9.35 8.16
N VAL A 150 0.64 9.01 9.19
CA VAL A 150 -0.36 9.93 9.75
C VAL A 150 0.30 11.16 10.38
N ALA A 151 1.40 10.98 11.11
CA ALA A 151 2.14 12.10 11.70
C ALA A 151 2.65 13.06 10.62
N GLU A 152 3.24 12.53 9.55
CA GLU A 152 3.77 13.33 8.45
C GLU A 152 2.65 14.01 7.64
N ALA A 153 1.56 13.29 7.33
CA ALA A 153 0.42 13.85 6.62
C ALA A 153 -0.21 15.01 7.40
N ARG A 154 -0.33 14.90 8.73
CA ARG A 154 -0.81 16.00 9.59
C ARG A 154 0.16 17.18 9.64
N ARG A 155 1.47 16.91 9.69
CA ARG A 155 2.50 17.96 9.66
C ARG A 155 2.38 18.79 8.38
N ILE A 156 2.38 18.13 7.21
CA ILE A 156 2.25 18.79 5.91
C ILE A 156 0.91 19.54 5.82
N ALA A 157 -0.20 18.89 6.20
CA ALA A 157 -1.52 19.51 6.22
C ALA A 157 -1.57 20.80 7.05
N SER A 158 -0.88 20.84 8.19
CA SER A 158 -0.84 22.03 9.04
C SER A 158 0.01 23.17 8.45
N GLU A 159 1.01 22.85 7.64
CA GLU A 159 1.87 23.84 6.97
C GLU A 159 1.17 24.50 5.76
N GLU A 160 0.29 23.76 5.08
CA GLU A 160 -0.50 24.26 3.95
C GLU A 160 -1.73 25.09 4.37
N MET A 161 -2.04 25.16 5.67
CA MET A 161 -3.08 26.03 6.24
C MET A 161 -2.47 27.27 6.91
N PRO A 162 -1.93 28.26 6.18
CA PRO A 162 -1.54 29.52 6.79
C PRO A 162 -2.77 30.28 7.29
N ALA A 163 -2.64 30.83 8.50
CA ALA A 163 -3.56 31.69 9.23
C ALA A 163 -4.37 32.67 8.36
N SER A 164 -5.63 32.33 8.04
CA SER A 164 -6.59 33.25 7.40
C SER A 164 -7.59 33.88 8.38
N GLU A 165 -7.35 33.80 9.68
CA GLU A 165 -8.14 34.50 10.71
C GLU A 165 -7.24 35.43 11.54
N SER A 166 -6.80 36.57 10.99
CA SER A 166 -6.34 37.71 11.81
C SER A 166 -6.51 39.10 11.19
N GLU A 167 -7.29 39.26 10.12
CA GLU A 167 -7.66 40.59 9.62
C GLU A 167 -9.19 40.74 9.63
N SER A 168 -9.74 41.16 10.77
CA SER A 168 -11.10 41.73 10.90
C SER A 168 -11.31 42.33 12.30
N GLU A 169 -10.61 43.41 12.64
CA GLU A 169 -11.24 44.47 13.47
C GLU A 169 -10.58 45.82 13.17
N SER A 170 -10.96 46.40 12.05
CA SER A 170 -10.81 47.82 11.76
C SER A 170 -11.91 48.59 12.51
N GLY A 171 -11.57 49.04 13.72
CA GLY A 171 -12.32 50.05 14.46
C GLY A 171 -11.84 51.45 14.10
N ASP A 172 -12.58 52.07 13.20
CA ASP A 172 -12.61 53.48 12.80
C ASP A 172 -12.38 54.48 13.97
N HIS A 173 -11.47 55.45 13.77
CA HIS A 173 -11.69 56.84 14.22
C HIS A 173 -10.66 57.80 13.60
N SER A 174 -11.03 58.36 12.44
CA SER A 174 -10.64 59.72 12.03
C SER A 174 -11.70 60.73 12.48
N THR A 175 -11.33 62.02 12.46
CA THR A 175 -12.07 63.25 12.83
C THR A 175 -11.82 63.67 14.30
N SER A 176 -11.27 64.82 14.65
CA SER A 176 -11.08 66.12 13.96
C SER A 176 -9.96 66.91 14.63
#